data_AF-A0A1L9TGW1-F1
#
_entry.id   AF-A0A1L9TGW1-F1
#
_cell.length_a   1.000
_cell.length_b   1.000
_cell.length_c   1.000
_cell.angle_alpha   90.00
_cell.angle_beta   90.00
_cell.angle_gamma   90.00
#
_symmetry.space_group_name_H-M   'P 1'
#
loop_
_entity.id
_entity.type
_entity.pdbx_description
1 polymer ?
#
loop_
_entity_poly.entity_id
_entity_poly.type
_entity_poly.pdbx_seq_one_letter_code
_entity_poly.pdbx_strand_id
1 'polypeptide(L)'
;MYLHIWKPLFILLAGVLPAVNAQICNSPNGSYFFIENQSQLDSLAGACTTLNASVNILNSYNGPFYLPNIRNITGPIGWRNMYRTSRPPPTPTSIDIPDLEYCDSVYLDGLPSLRNVSMPKLQTVHWTLDVDDAPEIDFRAVEEAEYASFTGGDLSRIRLDSLREVRQRLVLCNKKFCNESITASKPFDISLPRLESVFSLDMPMFTEATGKGGRYYAFRLDTEGGPTIDLTFPELRGVYSFMSLTGEIGSLSMPNFKNTTQSHLTINAISSPLDINLPIEYSDDIWLNGSILSVQLPNLKHVDRLNIHSDLELDCDSTLDVLAEALNRTVGPGDGLSCTSKDKPSGGLSTGAKIAIGVVVGVVGLGGILGGLFLLRKKRRARK
;
A
#
# COMPACT_ATOMS: atom_id res chain seq x y z
N MET A 1 78.58 -42.56 3.97
CA MET A 1 77.30 -42.30 4.65
C MET A 1 76.77 -40.97 4.14
N TYR A 2 75.97 -41.01 3.07
CA TYR A 2 75.44 -39.85 2.34
C TYR A 2 74.17 -39.36 3.03
N LEU A 3 74.09 -38.08 3.38
CA LEU A 3 72.82 -37.44 3.76
C LEU A 3 72.41 -36.46 2.65
N HIS A 4 71.48 -36.91 1.80
CA HIS A 4 70.75 -36.07 0.85
C HIS A 4 69.76 -35.19 1.61
N ILE A 5 70.06 -33.89 1.70
CA ILE A 5 69.10 -32.89 2.19
C ILE A 5 68.31 -32.38 0.99
N TRP A 6 67.09 -32.89 0.87
CA TRP A 6 66.10 -32.52 -0.13
C TRP A 6 65.47 -31.19 0.30
N LYS A 7 65.73 -30.10 -0.43
CA LYS A 7 65.03 -28.81 -0.23
C LYS A 7 63.74 -28.82 -1.07
N PRO A 8 62.55 -28.71 -0.47
CA PRO A 8 61.34 -28.48 -1.25
C PRO A 8 61.34 -27.04 -1.76
N LEU A 9 61.23 -26.90 -3.08
CA LEU A 9 61.04 -25.63 -3.77
C LEU A 9 59.55 -25.24 -3.58
N PHE A 10 59.26 -24.36 -2.62
CA PHE A 10 57.94 -23.73 -2.53
C PHE A 10 57.81 -22.71 -3.66
N ILE A 11 57.07 -23.08 -4.71
CA ILE A 11 56.64 -22.16 -5.76
C ILE A 11 55.49 -21.34 -5.18
N LEU A 12 55.77 -20.08 -4.81
CA LEU A 12 54.75 -19.06 -4.54
C LEU A 12 54.09 -18.71 -5.88
N LEU A 13 52.97 -19.36 -6.19
CA LEU A 13 51.99 -18.86 -7.14
C LEU A 13 51.37 -17.61 -6.52
N ALA A 14 51.98 -16.46 -6.78
CA ALA A 14 51.33 -15.17 -6.61
C ALA A 14 50.18 -15.11 -7.63
N GLY A 15 49.01 -15.58 -7.21
CA GLY A 15 47.77 -15.35 -7.94
C GLY A 15 47.58 -13.85 -8.04
N VAL A 16 47.80 -13.31 -9.24
CA VAL A 16 47.34 -11.97 -9.61
C VAL A 16 45.81 -12.08 -9.64
N LEU A 17 45.18 -11.95 -8.48
CA LEU A 17 43.78 -11.53 -8.46
C LEU A 17 43.77 -10.17 -9.16
N PRO A 18 42.98 -9.96 -10.22
CA PRO A 18 42.78 -8.63 -10.73
C PRO A 18 42.23 -7.82 -9.56
N ALA A 19 43.07 -6.94 -9.03
CA ALA A 19 42.59 -5.87 -8.18
C ALA A 19 41.56 -5.13 -9.03
N VAL A 20 40.28 -5.33 -8.72
CA VAL A 20 39.22 -4.49 -9.25
C VAL A 20 39.49 -3.13 -8.63
N ASN A 21 40.36 -2.35 -9.26
CA ASN A 21 40.57 -0.97 -8.90
C ASN A 21 39.20 -0.32 -9.08
N ALA A 22 38.65 0.22 -8.00
CA ALA A 22 37.41 0.97 -8.05
C ALA A 22 37.66 2.20 -8.94
N GLN A 23 37.38 2.07 -10.24
CA GLN A 23 37.59 3.14 -11.20
C GLN A 23 36.37 4.06 -11.18
N ILE A 24 36.61 5.29 -10.74
CA ILE A 24 35.61 6.34 -10.66
C ILE A 24 35.63 7.12 -11.97
N CYS A 25 34.47 7.23 -12.61
CA CYS A 25 34.28 8.01 -13.82
C CYS A 25 33.46 9.26 -13.50
N ASN A 26 34.00 10.41 -13.87
CA ASN A 26 33.29 11.69 -13.78
C ASN A 26 32.60 11.98 -15.12
N SER A 27 31.46 12.66 -15.07
CA SER A 27 30.80 13.12 -16.29
C SER A 27 31.66 14.17 -17.01
N PRO A 28 31.79 14.11 -18.36
CA PRO A 28 32.39 15.18 -19.15
C PRO A 28 31.71 16.54 -18.97
N ASN A 29 30.42 16.54 -18.62
CA ASN A 29 29.57 17.71 -18.44
C ASN A 29 29.37 18.08 -16.95
N GLY A 30 30.16 17.47 -16.05
CA GLY A 30 30.07 17.65 -14.60
C GLY A 30 28.92 16.86 -13.97
N SER A 31 27.67 17.11 -14.36
CA SER A 31 26.50 16.61 -13.62
C SER A 31 25.84 15.35 -14.19
N TYR A 32 26.01 15.06 -15.50
CA TYR A 32 25.23 14.01 -16.19
C TYR A 32 26.05 13.20 -17.20
N PHE A 33 25.94 11.88 -17.16
CA PHE A 33 26.17 11.04 -18.32
C PHE A 33 24.90 11.03 -19.18
N PHE A 34 24.99 11.58 -20.39
CA PHE A 34 23.89 11.55 -21.35
C PHE A 34 23.98 10.31 -22.21
N ILE A 35 22.99 9.42 -22.09
CA ILE A 35 23.00 8.11 -22.74
C ILE A 35 21.99 8.11 -23.89
N GLU A 36 22.49 7.92 -25.11
CA GLU A 36 21.73 7.84 -26.35
C GLU A 36 21.67 6.41 -26.90
N ASN A 37 22.61 5.54 -26.52
CA ASN A 37 22.69 4.17 -27.02
C ASN A 37 23.51 3.25 -26.10
N GLN A 38 23.40 1.94 -26.35
CA GLN A 38 24.09 0.88 -25.59
C GLN A 38 25.62 0.96 -25.65
N SER A 39 26.21 1.42 -26.76
CA SER A 39 27.69 1.50 -26.89
C SER A 39 28.33 2.46 -25.89
N GLN A 40 27.61 3.53 -25.50
CA GLN A 40 28.05 4.43 -24.43
C GLN A 40 28.02 3.74 -23.06
N LEU A 41 27.01 2.92 -22.80
CA LEU A 41 26.93 2.11 -21.57
C LEU A 41 28.05 1.07 -21.53
N ASP A 42 28.32 0.39 -22.65
CA ASP A 42 29.40 -0.60 -22.76
C ASP A 42 30.77 0.03 -22.48
N SER A 43 30.98 1.26 -22.97
CA SER A 43 32.22 2.01 -22.72
C SER A 43 32.37 2.38 -21.24
N LEU A 44 31.27 2.76 -20.57
CA LEU A 44 31.27 3.02 -19.13
C LEU A 44 31.49 1.72 -18.33
N ALA A 45 30.79 0.65 -18.66
CA ALA A 45 30.90 -0.65 -18.01
C ALA A 45 32.29 -1.30 -18.16
N GLY A 46 33.01 -1.00 -19.24
CA GLY A 46 34.37 -1.48 -19.48
C GLY A 46 35.46 -0.69 -18.74
N ALA A 47 35.16 0.54 -18.32
CA ALA A 47 36.14 1.47 -17.74
C ALA A 47 35.81 1.91 -16.32
N CYS A 48 34.61 1.66 -15.81
CA CYS A 48 34.14 2.25 -14.57
C CYS A 48 33.54 1.18 -13.66
N THR A 49 33.60 1.45 -12.36
CA THR A 49 32.83 0.73 -11.33
C THR A 49 31.97 1.69 -10.52
N THR A 50 32.31 2.98 -10.51
CA THR A 50 31.55 4.05 -9.89
C THR A 50 31.36 5.19 -10.88
N LEU A 51 30.12 5.63 -11.07
CA LEU A 51 29.78 6.83 -11.83
C LEU A 51 29.55 7.97 -10.85
N ASN A 52 30.45 8.96 -10.87
CA ASN A 52 30.34 10.14 -10.03
C ASN A 52 29.53 11.24 -10.74
N ALA A 53 28.30 10.91 -11.15
CA ALA A 53 27.35 11.82 -11.77
C ALA A 53 25.96 11.15 -11.85
N SER A 54 24.98 11.91 -12.31
CA SER A 54 23.66 11.37 -12.68
C SER A 54 23.76 10.62 -14.02
N VAL A 55 22.88 9.64 -14.25
CA VAL A 55 22.72 8.97 -15.55
C VAL A 55 21.40 9.43 -16.16
N ASN A 56 21.46 10.10 -17.30
CA ASN A 56 20.29 10.64 -17.99
C ASN A 56 20.07 9.91 -19.33
N ILE A 57 18.97 9.17 -19.42
CA ILE A 57 18.53 8.48 -20.63
C ILE A 57 17.91 9.52 -21.58
N LEU A 58 18.55 9.76 -22.72
CA LEU A 58 18.09 10.74 -23.70
C LEU A 58 16.97 10.16 -24.58
N ASN A 59 16.12 11.04 -25.12
CA ASN A 59 14.96 10.70 -25.96
C ASN A 59 15.27 9.81 -27.18
N SER A 60 16.52 9.79 -27.64
CA SER A 60 17.00 8.96 -28.75
C SER A 60 17.23 7.49 -28.36
N TYR A 61 17.31 7.19 -27.06
CA TYR A 61 17.54 5.84 -26.57
C TYR A 61 16.36 4.92 -26.89
N ASN A 62 16.66 3.75 -27.44
CA ASN A 62 15.70 2.71 -27.74
C ASN A 62 16.33 1.33 -27.52
N GLY A 63 15.48 0.33 -27.26
CA GLY A 63 15.92 -1.05 -27.03
C GLY A 63 16.37 -1.30 -25.58
N PRO A 64 17.16 -2.36 -25.31
CA PRO A 64 17.56 -2.70 -23.95
C PRO A 64 18.56 -1.67 -23.40
N PHE A 65 18.42 -1.32 -22.12
CA PHE A 65 19.40 -0.55 -21.34
C PHE A 65 20.12 -1.52 -20.40
N TYR A 66 21.36 -1.88 -20.75
CA TYR A 66 22.16 -2.81 -19.97
C TYR A 66 23.45 -2.14 -19.47
N LEU A 67 23.64 -2.07 -18.15
CA LEU A 67 24.82 -1.41 -17.56
C LEU A 67 25.47 -2.29 -16.49
N PRO A 68 26.31 -3.28 -16.90
CA PRO A 68 27.00 -4.16 -15.96
C PRO A 68 28.22 -3.48 -15.32
N ASN A 69 28.81 -4.14 -14.31
CA ASN A 69 30.04 -3.73 -13.59
C ASN A 69 29.98 -2.42 -12.78
N ILE A 70 28.96 -1.58 -12.99
CA ILE A 70 28.74 -0.37 -12.20
C ILE A 70 28.08 -0.73 -10.88
N ARG A 71 28.78 -0.46 -9.77
CA ARG A 71 28.30 -0.70 -8.40
C ARG A 71 27.70 0.53 -7.75
N ASN A 72 28.22 1.72 -8.07
CA ASN A 72 27.78 2.96 -7.43
C ASN A 72 27.47 4.02 -8.47
N ILE A 73 26.33 4.68 -8.32
CA ILE A 73 25.98 5.89 -9.07
C ILE A 73 25.65 6.98 -8.05
N THR A 74 26.47 8.04 -8.00
CA THR A 74 26.34 9.06 -6.95
C THR A 74 25.19 10.04 -7.18
N GLY A 75 24.65 10.08 -8.40
CA GLY A 75 23.48 10.88 -8.76
C GLY A 75 22.27 10.03 -9.15
N PRO A 76 21.16 10.67 -9.50
CA PRO A 76 19.97 10.00 -9.97
C PRO A 76 20.18 9.30 -11.32
N ILE A 77 19.49 8.18 -11.51
CA ILE A 77 19.29 7.51 -12.80
C ILE A 77 17.86 7.81 -13.24
N GLY A 78 17.69 8.23 -14.49
CA GLY A 78 16.37 8.37 -15.07
C GLY A 78 16.42 9.02 -16.43
N TRP A 79 15.27 9.40 -16.96
CA TRP A 79 15.21 10.32 -18.08
C TRP A 79 14.64 11.64 -17.57
N ARG A 80 15.36 12.73 -17.78
CA ARG A 80 14.93 14.03 -17.28
C ARG A 80 14.26 14.82 -18.40
N ASN A 81 12.93 14.86 -18.43
CA ASN A 81 12.20 15.89 -19.20
C ASN A 81 12.24 17.23 -18.46
N MET A 82 13.45 17.75 -18.24
CA MET A 82 13.71 18.94 -17.42
C MET A 82 13.07 20.22 -17.98
N TYR A 83 12.46 20.16 -19.18
CA TYR A 83 12.04 21.33 -19.93
C TYR A 83 10.62 21.28 -20.48
N ARG A 84 9.76 20.33 -20.06
CA ARG A 84 8.41 20.17 -20.66
C ARG A 84 8.46 20.26 -22.20
N THR A 85 9.52 19.69 -22.78
CA THR A 85 9.65 19.74 -24.24
C THR A 85 8.62 18.78 -24.81
N SER A 86 8.05 19.12 -25.95
CA SER A 86 7.20 18.25 -26.79
C SER A 86 7.94 17.02 -27.34
N ARG A 87 9.12 16.68 -26.80
CA ARG A 87 9.91 15.55 -27.25
C ARG A 87 9.32 14.26 -26.69
N PRO A 88 9.19 13.21 -27.52
CA PRO A 88 8.70 11.92 -27.07
C PRO A 88 9.63 11.34 -26.00
N PRO A 89 9.12 10.59 -25.01
CA PRO A 89 9.97 9.88 -24.06
C PRO A 89 10.89 8.88 -24.79
N PRO A 90 12.04 8.53 -24.22
CA PRO A 90 12.83 7.43 -24.75
C PRO A 90 12.03 6.13 -24.71
N THR A 91 12.45 5.16 -25.52
CA THR A 91 11.75 3.87 -25.65
C THR A 91 12.64 2.69 -25.25
N PRO A 92 13.18 2.66 -24.01
CA PRO A 92 13.85 1.48 -23.53
C PRO A 92 12.85 0.33 -23.39
N THR A 93 13.25 -0.88 -23.76
CA THR A 93 12.43 -2.09 -23.57
C THR A 93 12.72 -2.75 -22.23
N SER A 94 13.95 -2.62 -21.73
CA SER A 94 14.43 -3.12 -20.45
C SER A 94 15.40 -2.15 -19.81
N ILE A 95 15.50 -2.16 -18.49
CA ILE A 95 16.57 -1.49 -17.73
C ILE A 95 17.18 -2.49 -16.75
N ASP A 96 18.39 -2.95 -17.07
CA ASP A 96 19.11 -3.98 -16.35
C ASP A 96 20.48 -3.44 -15.88
N ILE A 97 20.62 -3.21 -14.57
CA ILE A 97 21.87 -2.74 -13.93
C ILE A 97 22.27 -3.77 -12.85
N PRO A 98 22.78 -4.94 -13.26
CA PRO A 98 22.83 -6.15 -12.43
C PRO A 98 23.80 -6.07 -11.24
N ASP A 99 24.75 -5.14 -11.29
CA ASP A 99 25.83 -5.00 -10.31
C ASP A 99 25.68 -3.77 -9.42
N LEU A 100 24.62 -2.97 -9.60
CA LEU A 100 24.40 -1.75 -8.84
C LEU A 100 24.11 -2.10 -7.38
N GLU A 101 24.86 -1.50 -6.46
CA GLU A 101 24.76 -1.65 -5.00
C GLU A 101 24.20 -0.36 -4.36
N TYR A 102 24.56 0.80 -4.91
CA TYR A 102 24.13 2.13 -4.42
C TYR A 102 23.71 3.06 -5.55
N CYS A 103 22.60 3.79 -5.33
CA CYS A 103 22.18 4.91 -6.16
C CYS A 103 21.58 6.02 -5.29
N ASP A 104 21.70 7.28 -5.72
CA ASP A 104 20.97 8.38 -5.07
C ASP A 104 19.45 8.24 -5.27
N SER A 105 19.02 8.17 -6.52
CA SER A 105 17.60 8.03 -6.89
C SER A 105 17.42 7.27 -8.21
N VAL A 106 16.26 6.68 -8.40
CA VAL A 106 15.81 6.03 -9.63
C VAL A 106 14.48 6.66 -10.03
N TYR A 107 14.43 7.25 -11.22
CA TYR A 107 13.26 7.92 -11.80
C TYR A 107 12.96 7.34 -13.19
N LEU A 108 12.11 6.33 -13.22
CA LEU A 108 11.74 5.56 -14.40
C LEU A 108 10.23 5.66 -14.64
N ASP A 109 9.68 6.87 -14.54
CA ASP A 109 8.30 7.21 -14.89
C ASP A 109 8.15 7.54 -16.38
N GLY A 110 6.98 7.43 -16.99
CA GLY A 110 6.69 7.86 -18.35
C GLY A 110 7.43 7.10 -19.46
N LEU A 111 7.76 5.81 -19.25
CA LEU A 111 8.50 4.99 -20.22
C LEU A 111 7.59 3.92 -20.87
N PRO A 112 6.87 4.24 -21.96
CA PRO A 112 5.75 3.42 -22.46
C PRO A 112 6.13 2.03 -23.00
N SER A 113 7.38 1.85 -23.44
CA SER A 113 7.89 0.58 -23.97
C SER A 113 8.54 -0.30 -22.92
N LEU A 114 8.71 0.18 -21.69
CA LEU A 114 9.42 -0.53 -20.64
C LEU A 114 8.65 -1.80 -20.26
N ARG A 115 9.37 -2.93 -20.16
CA ARG A 115 8.78 -4.24 -19.80
C ARG A 115 9.33 -4.80 -18.52
N ASN A 116 10.59 -4.51 -18.22
CA ASN A 116 11.25 -4.95 -17.02
C ASN A 116 12.28 -3.92 -16.52
N VAL A 117 12.41 -3.87 -15.20
CA VAL A 117 13.44 -3.11 -14.49
C VAL A 117 14.12 -4.04 -13.50
N SER A 118 15.43 -4.15 -13.55
CA SER A 118 16.21 -5.07 -12.72
C SER A 118 17.46 -4.40 -12.18
N MET A 119 17.50 -4.22 -10.86
CA MET A 119 18.69 -3.82 -10.11
C MET A 119 18.79 -4.73 -8.86
N PRO A 120 19.01 -6.04 -9.07
CA PRO A 120 18.79 -7.07 -8.04
C PRO A 120 19.80 -7.03 -6.89
N LYS A 121 20.89 -6.26 -7.02
CA LYS A 121 21.89 -6.04 -5.98
C LYS A 121 21.80 -4.65 -5.34
N LEU A 122 20.86 -3.80 -5.77
CA LEU A 122 20.72 -2.44 -5.24
C LEU A 122 20.27 -2.55 -3.79
N GLN A 123 21.12 -2.12 -2.86
CA GLN A 123 20.86 -2.22 -1.42
C GLN A 123 20.27 -0.93 -0.87
N THR A 124 20.80 0.20 -1.33
CA THR A 124 20.45 1.52 -0.80
C THR A 124 20.05 2.44 -1.94
N VAL A 125 18.86 3.03 -1.82
CA VAL A 125 18.43 4.19 -2.57
C VAL A 125 18.34 5.36 -1.60
N HIS A 126 19.18 6.37 -1.78
CA HIS A 126 19.28 7.47 -0.82
C HIS A 126 17.96 8.25 -0.69
N TRP A 127 17.29 8.50 -1.82
CA TRP A 127 16.11 9.36 -1.86
C TRP A 127 14.91 8.66 -2.49
N THR A 128 14.78 8.66 -3.81
CA THR A 128 13.54 8.17 -4.46
C THR A 128 13.77 6.94 -5.33
N LEU A 129 12.89 5.95 -5.19
CA LEU A 129 12.72 4.82 -6.09
C LEU A 129 11.34 4.94 -6.75
N ASP A 130 11.27 5.47 -7.97
CA ASP A 130 10.02 5.68 -8.71
C ASP A 130 10.07 4.99 -10.07
N VAL A 131 9.13 4.09 -10.31
CA VAL A 131 8.99 3.35 -11.57
C VAL A 131 7.52 3.27 -11.95
N ASP A 132 7.19 3.64 -13.19
CA ASP A 132 5.84 3.44 -13.73
C ASP A 132 5.79 2.47 -14.91
N ASP A 133 4.59 1.90 -15.10
CA ASP A 133 4.18 1.15 -16.30
C ASP A 133 5.13 0.00 -16.71
N ALA A 134 5.94 -0.51 -15.76
CA ALA A 134 6.82 -1.66 -15.92
C ALA A 134 6.16 -2.92 -15.31
N PRO A 135 5.80 -3.94 -16.11
CA PRO A 135 5.21 -5.18 -15.64
C PRO A 135 6.02 -5.94 -14.58
N GLU A 136 7.34 -6.02 -14.77
CA GLU A 136 8.24 -6.77 -13.90
C GLU A 136 9.32 -5.88 -13.30
N ILE A 137 9.41 -5.86 -11.97
CA ILE A 137 10.35 -5.02 -11.24
C ILE A 137 11.12 -5.86 -10.22
N ASP A 138 12.45 -5.80 -10.27
CA ASP A 138 13.34 -6.54 -9.38
C ASP A 138 14.32 -5.61 -8.64
N PHE A 139 13.96 -5.32 -7.39
CA PHE A 139 14.74 -4.57 -6.41
C PHE A 139 14.94 -5.41 -5.14
N ARG A 140 15.10 -6.73 -5.30
CA ARG A 140 15.06 -7.70 -4.19
C ARG A 140 16.04 -7.43 -3.04
N ALA A 141 17.14 -6.72 -3.31
CA ALA A 141 18.17 -6.41 -2.32
C ALA A 141 17.98 -5.06 -1.62
N VAL A 142 17.01 -4.23 -2.04
CA VAL A 142 16.80 -2.91 -1.43
C VAL A 142 16.35 -3.12 0.00
N GLU A 143 17.11 -2.59 0.95
CA GLU A 143 16.82 -2.71 2.38
C GLU A 143 16.09 -1.47 2.91
N GLU A 144 16.46 -0.30 2.40
CA GLU A 144 15.97 1.01 2.85
C GLU A 144 15.71 1.94 1.65
N ALA A 145 14.64 2.73 1.73
CA ALA A 145 14.34 3.82 0.81
C ALA A 145 13.67 5.00 1.53
N GLU A 146 13.90 6.24 1.10
CA GLU A 146 13.14 7.40 1.62
C GLU A 146 11.72 7.40 1.02
N TYR A 147 11.64 7.34 -0.31
CA TYR A 147 10.40 7.19 -1.07
C TYR A 147 10.48 6.00 -2.01
N ALA A 148 9.41 5.19 -2.06
CA ALA A 148 9.25 4.10 -3.00
C ALA A 148 7.87 4.18 -3.65
N SER A 149 7.82 4.25 -4.97
CA SER A 149 6.61 4.41 -5.77
C SER A 149 6.68 3.50 -6.98
N PHE A 150 5.75 2.57 -7.05
CA PHE A 150 5.62 1.65 -8.17
C PHE A 150 4.17 1.67 -8.62
N THR A 151 3.96 2.24 -9.81
CA THR A 151 2.60 2.50 -10.31
C THR A 151 2.45 2.04 -11.76
N GLY A 152 1.22 1.96 -12.25
CA GLY A 152 0.97 1.74 -13.67
C GLY A 152 0.01 0.58 -13.92
N GLY A 153 -0.68 0.65 -15.06
CA GLY A 153 -1.79 -0.26 -15.36
C GLY A 153 -1.35 -1.70 -15.59
N ASP A 154 -0.11 -1.90 -16.04
CA ASP A 154 0.43 -3.20 -16.46
C ASP A 154 1.34 -3.85 -15.40
N LEU A 155 1.46 -3.23 -14.22
CA LEU A 155 2.29 -3.69 -13.11
C LEU A 155 1.81 -5.08 -12.64
N SER A 156 2.66 -6.10 -12.84
CA SER A 156 2.30 -7.49 -12.59
C SER A 156 3.05 -8.09 -11.40
N ARG A 157 4.33 -7.75 -11.23
CA ARG A 157 5.16 -8.29 -10.16
C ARG A 157 6.23 -7.30 -9.71
N ILE A 158 6.33 -7.13 -8.39
CA ILE A 158 7.43 -6.40 -7.75
C ILE A 158 8.13 -7.32 -6.76
N ARG A 159 9.47 -7.34 -6.80
CA ARG A 159 10.31 -8.01 -5.82
C ARG A 159 11.06 -7.02 -4.95
N LEU A 160 10.69 -6.99 -3.67
CA LEU A 160 11.27 -6.15 -2.62
C LEU A 160 11.60 -7.03 -1.39
N ASP A 161 12.19 -8.19 -1.65
CA ASP A 161 12.37 -9.28 -0.69
C ASP A 161 13.11 -8.86 0.60
N SER A 162 14.00 -7.86 0.50
CA SER A 162 14.82 -7.35 1.61
C SER A 162 14.35 -6.01 2.16
N LEU A 163 13.28 -5.42 1.64
CA LEU A 163 12.83 -4.08 2.04
C LEU A 163 12.34 -4.11 3.49
N ARG A 164 13.03 -3.39 4.37
CA ARG A 164 12.76 -3.34 5.81
C ARG A 164 12.11 -2.04 6.22
N GLU A 165 12.58 -0.92 5.67
CA GLU A 165 12.13 0.41 6.06
C GLU A 165 11.89 1.30 4.85
N VAL A 166 10.75 2.01 4.87
CA VAL A 166 10.50 3.15 3.99
C VAL A 166 10.21 4.37 4.85
N ARG A 167 11.02 5.43 4.74
CA ARG A 167 11.01 6.54 5.71
C ARG A 167 9.94 7.59 5.50
N GLN A 168 9.41 7.69 4.28
CA GLN A 168 8.36 8.66 3.97
C GLN A 168 7.12 8.07 3.33
N ARG A 169 7.29 7.38 2.21
CA ARG A 169 6.14 6.95 1.40
C ARG A 169 6.43 5.71 0.60
N LEU A 170 5.57 4.70 0.77
CA LEU A 170 5.48 3.51 -0.04
C LEU A 170 4.15 3.50 -0.81
N VAL A 171 4.20 3.56 -2.14
CA VAL A 171 3.03 3.44 -3.04
C VAL A 171 3.21 2.24 -3.94
N LEU A 172 2.24 1.34 -3.93
CA LEU A 172 2.21 0.11 -4.71
C LEU A 172 0.83 0.01 -5.37
N CYS A 173 0.79 0.05 -6.70
CA CYS A 173 -0.45 0.36 -7.37
C CYS A 173 -0.48 -0.13 -8.82
N ASN A 174 -1.36 -1.08 -9.13
CA ASN A 174 -1.50 -1.61 -10.50
C ASN A 174 -2.54 -0.86 -11.35
N LYS A 175 -2.92 0.36 -10.93
CA LYS A 175 -3.81 1.25 -11.67
C LYS A 175 -3.02 2.38 -12.27
N LYS A 176 -3.42 2.81 -13.47
CA LYS A 176 -2.79 3.97 -14.11
C LYS A 176 -2.99 5.22 -13.23
N PHE A 177 -1.90 5.88 -12.86
CA PHE A 177 -1.88 7.05 -11.96
C PHE A 177 -2.52 6.81 -10.58
N CYS A 178 -2.72 5.56 -10.17
CA CYS A 178 -3.50 5.22 -8.97
C CYS A 178 -4.88 5.89 -8.93
N ASN A 179 -5.47 6.01 -10.12
CA ASN A 179 -6.79 6.56 -10.28
C ASN A 179 -7.82 5.47 -9.97
N GLU A 180 -8.62 5.71 -8.94
CA GLU A 180 -9.69 4.80 -8.49
C GLU A 180 -10.73 4.50 -9.58
N SER A 181 -10.87 5.39 -10.57
CA SER A 181 -11.78 5.22 -11.70
C SER A 181 -11.22 4.38 -12.85
N ILE A 182 -9.97 3.91 -12.75
CA ILE A 182 -9.31 3.13 -13.80
C ILE A 182 -9.06 1.71 -13.29
N THR A 183 -9.64 0.73 -13.97
CA THR A 183 -9.41 -0.69 -13.70
C THR A 183 -8.02 -1.11 -14.15
N ALA A 184 -7.36 -1.93 -13.32
CA ALA A 184 -6.08 -2.53 -13.67
C ALA A 184 -6.20 -3.53 -14.83
N SER A 185 -5.15 -3.65 -15.65
CA SER A 185 -5.17 -4.55 -16.81
C SER A 185 -4.76 -5.98 -16.45
N LYS A 186 -4.03 -6.17 -15.34
CA LYS A 186 -3.41 -7.44 -14.95
C LYS A 186 -3.43 -7.69 -13.44
N PRO A 187 -3.42 -8.98 -13.03
CA PRO A 187 -3.09 -9.40 -11.67
C PRO A 187 -1.79 -8.79 -11.18
N PHE A 188 -1.76 -8.44 -9.90
CA PHE A 188 -0.58 -7.85 -9.26
C PHE A 188 -0.13 -8.72 -8.08
N ASP A 189 1.02 -9.36 -8.23
CA ASP A 189 1.68 -10.17 -7.20
C ASP A 189 2.66 -9.29 -6.42
N ILE A 190 2.47 -9.25 -5.10
CA ILE A 190 3.26 -8.43 -4.19
C ILE A 190 3.61 -9.18 -2.91
N SER A 191 4.89 -9.14 -2.55
CA SER A 191 5.39 -9.71 -1.31
C SER A 191 6.40 -8.76 -0.66
N LEU A 192 6.19 -8.48 0.62
CA LEU A 192 7.01 -7.59 1.44
C LEU A 192 7.38 -8.28 2.77
N PRO A 193 8.08 -9.43 2.73
CA PRO A 193 8.23 -10.33 3.87
C PRO A 193 9.09 -9.74 5.01
N ARG A 194 9.88 -8.71 4.72
CA ARG A 194 10.81 -8.08 5.67
C ARG A 194 10.39 -6.67 6.08
N LEU A 195 9.25 -6.16 5.60
CA LEU A 195 8.84 -4.80 5.90
C LEU A 195 8.51 -4.66 7.39
N GLU A 196 9.34 -3.92 8.11
CA GLU A 196 9.23 -3.69 9.55
C GLU A 196 8.41 -2.43 9.85
N SER A 197 8.57 -1.38 9.03
CA SER A 197 7.97 -0.08 9.27
C SER A 197 7.92 0.81 8.04
N VAL A 198 6.87 1.62 7.96
CA VAL A 198 6.78 2.75 7.03
C VAL A 198 6.54 4.02 7.86
N PHE A 199 7.52 4.92 7.84
CA PHE A 199 7.46 6.19 8.55
C PHE A 199 7.07 7.31 7.59
N SER A 200 6.65 8.44 8.14
CA SER A 200 6.63 9.72 7.45
C SER A 200 7.39 10.71 8.31
N LEU A 201 8.71 10.76 8.14
CA LEU A 201 9.62 11.66 8.88
C LEU A 201 9.64 13.07 8.27
N ASP A 202 8.49 13.69 8.04
CA ASP A 202 8.35 15.16 7.98
C ASP A 202 6.87 15.55 7.82
N MET A 203 6.19 15.76 8.93
CA MET A 203 5.19 16.80 8.99
C MET A 203 5.56 17.69 10.17
N PRO A 204 6.23 18.84 9.96
CA PRO A 204 6.15 19.89 10.96
C PRO A 204 4.67 20.12 11.22
N MET A 205 4.27 20.14 12.49
CA MET A 205 2.92 20.55 12.88
C MET A 205 2.60 21.88 12.21
N PHE A 206 1.90 21.85 11.08
CA PHE A 206 1.29 23.02 10.51
C PHE A 206 0.08 23.33 11.38
N THR A 207 0.30 24.10 12.44
CA THR A 207 -0.78 24.62 13.28
C THR A 207 -1.74 25.51 12.50
N GLU A 208 -1.34 26.00 11.32
CA GLU A 208 -2.21 26.73 10.39
C GLU A 208 -1.78 26.47 8.93
N ALA A 209 -2.32 25.43 8.30
CA ALA A 209 -2.35 25.33 6.84
C ALA A 209 -3.78 25.08 6.37
N THR A 210 -4.52 26.16 6.12
CA THR A 210 -5.77 26.14 5.36
C THR A 210 -5.46 25.88 3.89
N GLY A 211 -5.07 24.65 3.57
CA GLY A 211 -4.89 24.17 2.20
C GLY A 211 -5.68 22.88 2.02
N LYS A 212 -6.55 22.82 1.00
CA LYS A 212 -7.11 21.56 0.49
C LYS A 212 -5.99 20.77 -0.20
N GLY A 213 -5.04 20.24 0.56
CA GLY A 213 -4.02 19.29 0.10
C GLY A 213 -4.54 17.88 0.33
N GLY A 214 -4.40 17.00 -0.67
CA GLY A 214 -4.85 15.60 -0.59
C GLY A 214 -4.22 14.86 0.59
N ARG A 215 -4.92 13.84 1.09
CA ARG A 215 -4.43 12.94 2.14
C ARG A 215 -3.10 12.31 1.66
N TYR A 216 -1.99 12.65 2.31
CA TYR A 216 -0.68 12.07 1.97
C TYR A 216 -0.57 10.71 2.65
N TYR A 217 -0.57 9.62 1.86
CA TYR A 217 -0.37 8.27 2.36
C TYR A 217 1.09 8.01 2.67
N ALA A 218 1.38 7.45 3.85
CA ALA A 218 2.68 6.86 4.14
C ALA A 218 2.77 5.47 3.50
N PHE A 219 1.71 4.67 3.58
CA PHE A 219 1.63 3.39 2.88
C PHE A 219 0.31 3.27 2.11
N ARG A 220 0.40 3.17 0.78
CA ARG A 220 -0.73 2.92 -0.10
C ARG A 220 -0.50 1.66 -0.93
N LEU A 221 -1.42 0.71 -0.81
CA LEU A 221 -1.52 -0.45 -1.69
C LEU A 221 -2.89 -0.43 -2.36
N ASP A 222 -2.91 -0.30 -3.67
CA ASP A 222 -4.13 -0.39 -4.47
C ASP A 222 -3.99 -1.49 -5.53
N THR A 223 -4.83 -2.51 -5.42
CA THR A 223 -4.89 -3.62 -6.38
C THR A 223 -6.29 -3.74 -6.97
N GLU A 224 -6.42 -4.08 -8.24
CA GLU A 224 -7.69 -4.39 -8.90
C GLU A 224 -7.49 -5.42 -10.02
N GLY A 225 -8.57 -6.07 -10.46
CA GLY A 225 -8.61 -6.87 -11.70
C GLY A 225 -7.86 -8.21 -11.64
N GLY A 226 -7.25 -8.52 -10.50
CA GLY A 226 -6.51 -9.75 -10.25
C GLY A 226 -7.31 -10.81 -9.49
N PRO A 227 -6.75 -12.01 -9.30
CA PRO A 227 -7.25 -12.94 -8.31
C PRO A 227 -7.14 -12.31 -6.91
N THR A 228 -7.82 -12.91 -5.97
CA THR A 228 -7.69 -12.60 -4.55
C THR A 228 -6.21 -12.66 -4.10
N ILE A 229 -5.76 -11.65 -3.38
CA ILE A 229 -4.39 -11.50 -2.86
C ILE A 229 -4.40 -11.70 -1.35
N ASP A 230 -3.48 -12.52 -0.86
CA ASP A 230 -3.21 -12.71 0.56
C ASP A 230 -2.12 -11.73 1.02
N LEU A 231 -2.50 -10.75 1.83
CA LEU A 231 -1.59 -9.74 2.33
C LEU A 231 -1.01 -10.17 3.67
N THR A 232 0.29 -10.46 3.69
CA THR A 232 1.01 -10.84 4.91
C THR A 232 2.17 -9.87 5.16
N PHE A 233 2.12 -9.17 6.29
CA PHE A 233 3.17 -8.27 6.76
C PHE A 233 3.64 -8.75 8.14
N PRO A 234 4.52 -9.77 8.21
CA PRO A 234 4.82 -10.48 9.46
C PRO A 234 5.60 -9.60 10.43
N GLU A 235 6.45 -8.72 9.93
CA GLU A 235 7.32 -7.87 10.74
C GLU A 235 6.79 -6.44 10.90
N LEU A 236 5.69 -6.07 10.22
CA LEU A 236 5.18 -4.70 10.23
C LEU A 236 4.65 -4.33 11.62
N ARG A 237 5.31 -3.38 12.28
CA ARG A 237 4.98 -2.96 13.66
C ARG A 237 4.03 -1.77 13.71
N GLY A 238 4.08 -0.93 12.70
CA GLY A 238 3.30 0.29 12.61
C GLY A 238 3.51 1.05 11.32
N VAL A 239 2.53 1.90 11.00
CA VAL A 239 2.60 2.91 9.94
C VAL A 239 2.27 4.25 10.58
N TYR A 240 3.13 5.25 10.34
CA TYR A 240 2.95 6.59 10.86
C TYR A 240 2.34 7.45 9.75
N SER A 241 1.22 8.15 10.01
CA SER A 241 0.34 8.80 9.01
C SER A 241 -0.66 7.84 8.35
N PHE A 242 -1.06 8.04 7.09
CA PHE A 242 -2.16 7.27 6.49
C PHE A 242 -1.68 5.94 5.89
N MET A 243 -2.36 4.85 6.25
CA MET A 243 -2.26 3.53 5.63
C MET A 243 -3.55 3.22 4.86
N SER A 244 -3.44 2.87 3.58
CA SER A 244 -4.58 2.49 2.74
C SER A 244 -4.30 1.19 2.02
N LEU A 245 -5.15 0.19 2.26
CA LEU A 245 -5.15 -1.10 1.57
C LEU A 245 -6.47 -1.24 0.80
N THR A 246 -6.41 -1.23 -0.52
CA THR A 246 -7.58 -1.39 -1.39
C THR A 246 -7.35 -2.54 -2.34
N GLY A 247 -8.33 -3.44 -2.48
CA GLY A 247 -8.33 -4.42 -3.56
C GLY A 247 -9.08 -5.71 -3.29
N GLU A 248 -8.76 -6.74 -4.07
CA GLU A 248 -9.27 -8.10 -3.90
C GLU A 248 -8.50 -8.83 -2.80
N ILE A 249 -8.71 -8.45 -1.55
CA ILE A 249 -7.97 -8.97 -0.40
C ILE A 249 -8.66 -10.23 0.15
N GLY A 250 -7.98 -11.37 0.11
CA GLY A 250 -8.52 -12.65 0.62
C GLY A 250 -8.21 -12.88 2.08
N SER A 251 -7.02 -12.48 2.48
CA SER A 251 -6.59 -12.50 3.87
C SER A 251 -5.68 -11.32 4.16
N LEU A 252 -5.71 -10.87 5.40
CA LEU A 252 -4.86 -9.81 5.92
C LEU A 252 -4.24 -10.28 7.24
N SER A 253 -2.93 -10.44 7.26
CA SER A 253 -2.18 -10.89 8.42
C SER A 253 -1.07 -9.91 8.76
N MET A 254 -1.20 -9.26 9.93
CA MET A 254 -0.23 -8.30 10.45
C MET A 254 -0.03 -8.54 11.97
N PRO A 255 0.59 -9.66 12.37
CA PRO A 255 0.59 -10.13 13.77
C PRO A 255 1.34 -9.21 14.74
N ASN A 256 2.25 -8.37 14.23
CA ASN A 256 3.04 -7.43 15.02
C ASN A 256 2.54 -5.98 14.93
N PHE A 257 1.43 -5.73 14.21
CA PHE A 257 0.92 -4.39 13.94
C PHE A 257 0.17 -3.83 15.14
N LYS A 258 0.88 -3.02 15.94
CA LYS A 258 0.37 -2.52 17.23
C LYS A 258 0.03 -1.06 17.20
N ASN A 259 0.84 -0.25 16.51
CA ASN A 259 0.77 1.19 16.68
C ASN A 259 0.61 1.91 15.35
N THR A 260 -0.43 2.72 15.30
CA THR A 260 -0.59 3.77 14.33
C THR A 260 -0.87 5.01 15.18
N THR A 261 0.15 5.79 15.54
CA THR A 261 -0.04 7.10 16.19
C THR A 261 -0.11 8.18 15.12
N GLN A 262 -1.09 9.10 15.21
CA GLN A 262 -1.31 10.18 14.23
C GLN A 262 -1.64 9.67 12.83
N SER A 263 -2.55 8.71 12.76
CA SER A 263 -2.63 7.82 11.61
C SER A 263 -4.00 7.26 11.39
N HIS A 264 -4.27 6.99 10.12
CA HIS A 264 -5.55 6.53 9.65
C HIS A 264 -5.36 5.20 8.93
N LEU A 265 -6.06 4.17 9.37
CA LEU A 265 -6.11 2.89 8.68
C LEU A 265 -7.35 2.85 7.80
N THR A 266 -7.17 2.65 6.50
CA THR A 266 -8.26 2.40 5.55
C THR A 266 -8.07 1.04 4.91
N ILE A 267 -9.11 0.20 4.98
CA ILE A 267 -9.16 -1.09 4.30
C ILE A 267 -10.43 -1.12 3.45
N ASN A 268 -10.27 -1.31 2.14
CA ASN A 268 -11.35 -1.41 1.17
C ASN A 268 -11.29 -2.77 0.47
N ALA A 269 -12.09 -3.73 0.93
CA ALA A 269 -12.15 -5.09 0.37
C ALA A 269 -13.22 -5.18 -0.73
N ILE A 270 -12.83 -5.39 -1.98
CA ILE A 270 -13.75 -5.16 -3.12
C ILE A 270 -14.76 -6.30 -3.32
N SER A 271 -14.32 -7.55 -3.45
CA SER A 271 -15.26 -8.66 -3.72
C SER A 271 -15.09 -9.87 -2.80
N SER A 272 -13.88 -10.13 -2.32
CA SER A 272 -13.59 -11.29 -1.48
C SER A 272 -14.02 -11.04 -0.02
N PRO A 273 -14.80 -11.95 0.61
CA PRO A 273 -15.10 -11.85 2.04
C PRO A 273 -13.83 -11.82 2.88
N LEU A 274 -13.67 -10.77 3.68
CA LEU A 274 -12.47 -10.52 4.47
C LEU A 274 -12.79 -10.52 5.97
N ASP A 275 -12.09 -11.39 6.70
CA ASP A 275 -12.05 -11.36 8.16
C ASP A 275 -10.96 -10.39 8.62
N ILE A 276 -11.34 -9.38 9.40
CA ILE A 276 -10.41 -8.42 9.98
C ILE A 276 -10.10 -8.86 11.41
N ASN A 277 -8.87 -9.31 11.64
CA ASN A 277 -8.35 -9.61 12.97
C ASN A 277 -6.98 -8.98 13.15
N LEU A 278 -6.94 -7.78 13.74
CA LEU A 278 -5.71 -6.99 13.86
C LEU A 278 -5.36 -6.71 15.32
N PRO A 279 -4.10 -6.93 15.74
CA PRO A 279 -3.64 -6.70 17.11
C PRO A 279 -3.33 -5.22 17.41
N ILE A 280 -3.98 -4.30 16.70
CA ILE A 280 -3.78 -2.86 16.82
C ILE A 280 -4.20 -2.38 18.21
N GLU A 281 -3.36 -1.53 18.81
CA GLU A 281 -3.57 -0.95 20.14
C GLU A 281 -4.04 0.51 20.05
N TYR A 282 -3.51 1.27 19.08
CA TYR A 282 -3.76 2.71 18.91
C TYR A 282 -3.94 3.05 17.43
N SER A 283 -4.99 3.81 17.11
CA SER A 283 -5.25 4.47 15.82
C SER A 283 -6.00 5.77 16.07
N ASP A 284 -5.93 6.75 15.16
CA ASP A 284 -6.83 7.91 15.23
C ASP A 284 -8.13 7.53 14.54
N ASP A 285 -8.05 7.15 13.25
CA ASP A 285 -9.22 6.70 12.50
C ASP A 285 -9.02 5.30 11.91
N ILE A 286 -10.08 4.50 11.92
CA ILE A 286 -10.17 3.20 11.25
C ILE A 286 -11.39 3.23 10.32
N TRP A 287 -11.16 3.01 9.03
CA TRP A 287 -12.20 2.88 8.00
C TRP A 287 -12.12 1.51 7.36
N LEU A 288 -13.17 0.70 7.54
CA LEU A 288 -13.30 -0.62 6.95
C LEU A 288 -14.49 -0.60 6.00
N ASN A 289 -14.26 -0.81 4.70
CA ASN A 289 -15.31 -0.81 3.69
C ASN A 289 -15.28 -2.08 2.83
N GLY A 290 -16.45 -2.49 2.34
CA GLY A 290 -16.60 -3.50 1.29
C GLY A 290 -17.02 -4.88 1.82
N SER A 291 -16.53 -5.97 1.23
CA SER A 291 -16.89 -7.35 1.60
C SER A 291 -16.28 -7.80 2.94
N ILE A 292 -16.71 -7.21 4.07
CA ILE A 292 -16.18 -7.51 5.41
C ILE A 292 -17.05 -8.55 6.13
N LEU A 293 -16.47 -9.70 6.47
CA LEU A 293 -17.18 -10.82 7.09
C LEU A 293 -17.23 -10.72 8.62
N SER A 294 -16.12 -10.32 9.24
CA SER A 294 -16.02 -10.13 10.69
C SER A 294 -14.95 -9.09 11.03
N VAL A 295 -15.08 -8.48 12.21
CA VAL A 295 -14.12 -7.49 12.73
C VAL A 295 -13.77 -7.80 14.17
N GLN A 296 -12.48 -8.00 14.42
CA GLN A 296 -11.90 -8.28 15.73
C GLN A 296 -10.66 -7.40 15.92
N LEU A 297 -10.72 -6.52 16.92
CA LEU A 297 -9.60 -5.64 17.30
C LEU A 297 -9.30 -5.85 18.79
N PRO A 298 -8.82 -7.04 19.19
CA PRO A 298 -8.83 -7.49 20.58
C PRO A 298 -7.94 -6.65 21.52
N ASN A 299 -6.95 -5.95 20.97
CA ASN A 299 -6.00 -5.15 21.74
C ASN A 299 -6.27 -3.64 21.66
N LEU A 300 -7.35 -3.22 20.99
CA LEU A 300 -7.62 -1.81 20.73
C LEU A 300 -7.90 -1.06 22.04
N LYS A 301 -7.02 -0.12 22.37
CA LYS A 301 -7.11 0.73 23.56
C LYS A 301 -7.59 2.14 23.24
N HIS A 302 -7.33 2.60 22.01
CA HIS A 302 -7.67 3.96 21.59
C HIS A 302 -8.02 4.02 20.10
N VAL A 303 -9.14 4.68 19.80
CA VAL A 303 -9.53 5.12 18.47
C VAL A 303 -10.36 6.40 18.59
N ASP A 304 -10.17 7.38 17.73
CA ASP A 304 -11.04 8.57 17.67
C ASP A 304 -12.30 8.25 16.85
N ARG A 305 -12.14 7.68 15.65
CA ARG A 305 -13.28 7.22 14.83
C ARG A 305 -13.05 5.84 14.25
N LEU A 306 -14.04 4.97 14.38
CA LEU A 306 -14.08 3.65 13.75
C LEU A 306 -15.37 3.56 12.94
N ASN A 307 -15.23 3.38 11.63
CA ASN A 307 -16.35 3.25 10.71
C ASN A 307 -16.23 1.92 9.96
N ILE A 308 -17.26 1.09 10.09
CA ILE A 308 -17.41 -0.17 9.38
C ILE A 308 -18.57 -0.04 8.40
N HIS A 309 -18.31 -0.34 7.13
CA HIS A 309 -19.32 -0.47 6.09
C HIS A 309 -19.14 -1.82 5.39
N SER A 310 -19.99 -2.79 5.72
CA SER A 310 -19.94 -4.11 5.11
C SER A 310 -21.01 -4.31 4.04
N ASP A 311 -20.61 -4.80 2.87
CA ASP A 311 -21.50 -5.28 1.81
C ASP A 311 -22.10 -6.67 2.12
N LEU A 312 -21.62 -7.32 3.18
CA LEU A 312 -22.07 -8.62 3.69
C LEU A 312 -22.96 -8.44 4.93
N GLU A 313 -23.62 -9.53 5.34
CA GLU A 313 -24.31 -9.56 6.63
C GLU A 313 -23.28 -9.60 7.76
N LEU A 314 -23.21 -8.53 8.55
CA LEU A 314 -22.35 -8.39 9.73
C LEU A 314 -23.21 -8.05 10.94
N ASP A 315 -22.97 -8.69 12.08
CA ASP A 315 -23.66 -8.35 13.33
C ASP A 315 -23.07 -7.08 13.92
N CYS A 316 -23.53 -5.93 13.40
CA CYS A 316 -23.04 -4.61 13.82
C CYS A 316 -23.30 -4.33 15.30
N ASP A 317 -24.43 -4.76 15.85
CA ASP A 317 -24.77 -4.53 17.27
C ASP A 317 -23.75 -5.25 18.16
N SER A 318 -23.54 -6.54 17.93
CA SER A 318 -22.54 -7.34 18.67
C SER A 318 -21.12 -6.81 18.49
N THR A 319 -20.76 -6.42 17.26
CA THR A 319 -19.42 -5.87 16.95
C THR A 319 -19.18 -4.56 17.70
N LEU A 320 -20.16 -3.66 17.72
CA LEU A 320 -20.05 -2.38 18.41
C LEU A 320 -20.05 -2.56 19.94
N ASP A 321 -20.83 -3.48 20.49
CA ASP A 321 -20.85 -3.76 21.93
C ASP A 321 -19.47 -4.23 22.43
N VAL A 322 -18.83 -5.16 21.70
CA VAL A 322 -17.48 -5.65 22.04
C VAL A 322 -16.44 -4.53 21.96
N LEU A 323 -16.49 -3.70 20.91
CA LEU A 323 -15.58 -2.57 20.76
C LEU A 323 -15.78 -1.50 21.84
N ALA A 324 -17.04 -1.23 22.20
CA ALA A 324 -17.41 -0.27 23.23
C ALA A 324 -16.93 -0.71 24.62
N GLU A 325 -17.09 -2.01 24.94
CA GLU A 325 -16.56 -2.59 26.17
C GLU A 325 -15.03 -2.48 26.21
N ALA A 326 -14.34 -2.85 25.14
CA ALA A 326 -12.88 -2.77 25.04
C ALA A 326 -12.35 -1.33 25.20
N LEU A 327 -13.05 -0.35 24.64
CA LEU A 327 -12.68 1.06 24.68
C LEU A 327 -13.20 1.80 25.93
N ASN A 328 -14.01 1.13 26.76
CA ASN A 328 -14.74 1.75 27.88
C ASN A 328 -15.54 3.01 27.43
N ARG A 329 -16.25 2.90 26.31
CA ARG A 329 -17.08 3.95 25.73
C ARG A 329 -18.54 3.51 25.62
N THR A 330 -19.45 4.47 25.63
CA THR A 330 -20.85 4.23 25.24
C THR A 330 -20.99 4.35 23.73
N VAL A 331 -21.84 3.52 23.12
CA VAL A 331 -22.19 3.64 21.68
C VAL A 331 -23.36 4.60 21.55
N GLY A 332 -23.13 5.73 20.90
CA GLY A 332 -24.14 6.75 20.67
C GLY A 332 -23.84 7.61 19.44
N PRO A 333 -24.85 8.38 18.96
CA PRO A 333 -24.67 9.26 17.81
C PRO A 333 -23.60 10.33 18.11
N GLY A 334 -22.47 10.26 17.43
CA GLY A 334 -21.34 11.19 17.59
C GLY A 334 -20.14 10.65 18.38
N ASP A 335 -20.21 9.42 18.91
CA ASP A 335 -19.14 8.82 19.73
C ASP A 335 -17.97 8.24 18.90
N GLY A 336 -17.96 8.50 17.59
CA GLY A 336 -16.91 8.08 16.68
C GLY A 336 -16.99 6.62 16.22
N LEU A 337 -17.83 5.78 16.84
CA LEU A 337 -18.05 4.39 16.44
C LEU A 337 -19.30 4.28 15.55
N SER A 338 -19.16 3.68 14.38
CA SER A 338 -20.26 3.44 13.43
C SER A 338 -20.06 2.11 12.72
N CYS A 339 -21.14 1.33 12.64
CA CYS A 339 -21.18 0.11 11.85
C CYS A 339 -22.45 0.08 11.02
N THR A 340 -22.30 -0.18 9.74
CA THR A 340 -23.39 -0.41 8.79
C THR A 340 -23.08 -1.67 8.02
N SER A 341 -24.08 -2.52 7.83
CA SER A 341 -23.96 -3.73 7.03
C SER A 341 -25.14 -3.82 6.08
N LYS A 342 -25.06 -4.72 5.10
CA LYS A 342 -26.24 -5.11 4.35
C LYS A 342 -27.28 -5.64 5.33
N ASP A 343 -28.49 -5.06 5.29
CA ASP A 343 -29.57 -5.41 6.21
C ASP A 343 -29.78 -6.93 6.21
N LYS A 344 -29.67 -7.58 7.38
CA LYS A 344 -30.49 -8.78 7.60
C LYS A 344 -31.91 -8.35 7.29
N PRO A 345 -32.66 -9.01 6.37
CA PRO A 345 -34.06 -8.70 6.19
C PRO A 345 -34.68 -8.79 7.57
N SER A 346 -35.08 -7.64 8.11
CA SER A 346 -35.46 -7.48 9.51
C SER A 346 -36.31 -8.68 9.90
N GLY A 347 -35.79 -9.52 10.79
CA GLY A 347 -36.55 -10.64 11.32
C GLY A 347 -37.81 -10.02 11.89
N GLY A 348 -38.91 -10.16 11.14
CA GLY A 348 -40.14 -9.45 11.44
C GLY A 348 -40.48 -9.69 12.90
N LEU A 349 -40.84 -8.60 13.61
CA LEU A 349 -41.34 -8.61 14.99
C LEU A 349 -41.89 -9.98 15.37
N SER A 350 -41.25 -10.63 16.35
CA SER A 350 -41.69 -11.88 16.95
C SER A 350 -43.21 -11.90 17.01
N THR A 351 -43.83 -12.96 16.51
CA THR A 351 -45.28 -13.12 16.38
C THR A 351 -46.04 -12.75 17.67
N GLY A 352 -45.40 -12.84 18.84
CA GLY A 352 -45.94 -12.37 20.12
C GLY A 352 -46.14 -10.85 20.26
N ALA A 353 -45.30 -10.01 19.64
CA ALA A 353 -45.42 -8.55 19.68
C ALA A 353 -46.55 -8.02 18.75
N LYS A 354 -46.83 -8.71 17.64
CA LYS A 354 -47.95 -8.37 16.75
C LYS A 354 -49.33 -8.67 17.36
N ILE A 355 -49.43 -9.67 18.24
CA ILE A 355 -50.69 -10.02 18.90
C ILE A 355 -51.05 -9.01 20.01
N ALA A 356 -50.07 -8.39 20.66
CA ALA A 356 -50.32 -7.41 21.73
C ALA A 356 -50.94 -6.08 21.23
N ILE A 357 -50.64 -5.65 20.01
CA ILE A 357 -51.22 -4.41 19.44
C ILE A 357 -52.60 -4.67 18.80
N GLY A 358 -52.85 -5.88 18.29
CA GLY A 358 -54.15 -6.26 17.70
C GLY A 358 -55.29 -6.43 18.70
N VAL A 359 -55.00 -6.76 19.96
CA VAL A 359 -56.03 -7.04 20.98
C VAL A 359 -56.52 -5.78 21.71
N VAL A 360 -55.69 -4.73 21.81
CA VAL A 360 -56.07 -3.49 22.53
C VAL A 360 -57.02 -2.60 21.70
N VAL A 361 -56.93 -2.61 20.36
CA VAL A 361 -57.81 -1.81 19.49
C VAL A 361 -59.21 -2.45 19.34
N GLY A 362 -59.33 -3.77 19.48
CA GLY A 362 -60.61 -4.47 19.37
C GLY A 362 -61.59 -4.20 20.51
N VAL A 363 -61.08 -4.01 21.74
CA VAL A 363 -61.94 -3.83 22.94
C VAL A 363 -62.40 -2.38 23.09
N VAL A 364 -61.58 -1.39 22.71
CA VAL A 364 -61.95 0.04 22.81
C VAL A 364 -62.94 0.44 21.70
N GLY A 365 -62.83 -0.14 20.50
CA GLY A 365 -63.74 0.12 19.37
C GLY A 365 -65.18 -0.36 19.61
N LEU A 366 -65.35 -1.55 20.22
CA LEU A 366 -66.68 -2.10 20.52
C LEU A 366 -67.37 -1.39 21.70
N GLY A 367 -66.61 -0.95 22.71
CA GLY A 367 -67.15 -0.18 23.83
C GLY A 367 -67.68 1.20 23.42
N GLY A 368 -66.98 1.90 22.52
CA GLY A 368 -67.40 3.21 22.01
C GLY A 368 -68.69 3.17 21.19
N ILE A 369 -68.86 2.14 20.34
CA ILE A 369 -70.05 1.99 19.48
C ILE A 369 -71.29 1.63 20.32
N LEU A 370 -71.16 0.76 21.32
CA LEU A 370 -72.27 0.41 22.22
C LEU A 370 -72.65 1.58 23.15
N GLY A 371 -71.67 2.35 23.64
CA GLY A 371 -71.91 3.56 24.43
C GLY A 371 -72.63 4.66 23.64
N GLY A 372 -72.24 4.88 22.38
CA GLY A 372 -72.89 5.84 21.49
C GLY A 372 -74.33 5.48 21.15
N LEU A 373 -74.62 4.19 20.90
CA LEU A 373 -75.97 3.70 20.61
C LEU A 373 -76.91 3.81 21.82
N PHE A 374 -76.41 3.62 23.04
CA PHE A 374 -77.20 3.76 24.26
C PHE A 374 -77.61 5.22 24.51
N LEU A 375 -76.71 6.18 24.29
CA LEU A 375 -77.01 7.61 24.45
C LEU A 375 -78.00 8.13 23.40
N LEU A 376 -77.92 7.64 22.16
CA LEU A 376 -78.89 7.98 21.11
C LEU A 376 -80.30 7.43 21.40
N ARG A 377 -80.40 6.22 21.99
CA ARG A 377 -81.69 5.68 22.44
C ARG A 377 -82.29 6.46 23.61
N LYS A 378 -81.47 6.94 24.55
CA LYS A 378 -81.94 7.77 25.68
C LYS A 378 -82.48 9.12 25.20
N LYS A 379 -81.82 9.77 24.22
CA LYS A 379 -82.28 11.04 23.64
C LYS A 379 -83.60 10.93 22.87
N ARG A 380 -83.89 9.77 22.24
CA ARG A 380 -85.17 9.54 21.54
C ARG A 380 -86.36 9.30 22.47
N ARG A 381 -86.13 8.83 23.71
CA ARG A 381 -87.21 8.64 24.71
C ARG A 381 -87.58 9.90 25.48
N ALA A 382 -86.73 10.93 25.47
CA ALA A 382 -87.00 12.23 26.10
C ALA A 382 -87.72 13.24 25.17
N ARG A 383 -88.09 12.83 23.95
CA ARG A 383 -88.80 13.65 22.96
C ARG A 383 -90.17 13.07 22.55
N LYS A 384 -90.78 12.25 23.40
CA LYS A 384 -92.18 11.85 23.27
C LYS A 384 -92.94 12.27 24.52
#